data_AF-A0A9P0PZC7-F1
#
_entry.id   AF-A0A9P0PZC7-F1
#
_cell.length_a   1.000
_cell.length_b   1.000
_cell.length_c   1.000
_cell.angle_alpha   90.00
_cell.angle_beta   90.00
_cell.angle_gamma   90.00
#
_symmetry.space_group_name_H-M   'P 1'
#
loop_
_entity.id
_entity.type
_entity.pdbx_description
1 polymer ?
#
loop_
_entity_poly.entity_id
_entity_poly.type
_entity_poly.pdbx_seq_one_letter_code
_entity_poly.pdbx_strand_id
1 'polypeptide(L)'
;MNDATHFRTRTFLGRTYTWQNHIGAFAVLLGWTNLMLMIGQLPVFGSYVAMYTRVQSEFGKLLLAYSGLLIGFTLSFCVIFPDSSTFANPFISLITIIVMMSGELNLDILVDDNPENPHFLLEVSAQVTYVIFVLSVTIILMNLLVGIAVDDIKGLQKTAGLSKLIRQTKLITHMELALFSGSLPRYLSNLVHWTALVSPRPSKVVLNLKPLNPRENRLPKEIIKGAFDIALKNKHSVHPLSPGSSTEYFWLNDDRIQDHAECIENNATFTMLREELENKSEQINNLSREVQYMKNAFLANQDTLEQLLRTINHGRRASRC
;
A
#
# COMPACT_ATOMS: atom_id res chain seq x y z
N MET A 1 54.30 -6.49 16.47
CA MET A 1 53.01 -5.86 16.83
C MET A 1 52.86 -4.48 16.14
N ASN A 2 53.22 -4.34 14.85
CA ASN A 2 53.26 -3.05 14.14
C ASN A 2 52.62 -3.07 12.72
N ASP A 3 51.99 -4.17 12.28
CA ASP A 3 51.43 -4.26 10.92
C ASP A 3 49.93 -3.91 10.81
N ALA A 4 49.19 -3.86 11.92
CA ALA A 4 47.75 -3.57 11.91
C ALA A 4 47.43 -2.06 11.78
N THR A 5 48.41 -1.18 12.02
CA THR A 5 48.24 0.28 11.90
C THR A 5 48.52 0.79 10.49
N HIS A 6 49.22 0.01 9.65
CA HIS A 6 49.60 0.42 8.31
C HIS A 6 48.50 0.21 7.25
N PHE A 7 47.50 -0.64 7.55
CA PHE A 7 46.33 -0.85 6.69
C PHE A 7 45.24 0.21 6.91
N ARG A 8 45.24 0.90 8.06
CA ARG A 8 44.24 1.94 8.39
C ARG A 8 44.57 3.31 7.79
N THR A 9 45.76 3.50 7.24
CA THR A 9 46.29 4.83 6.85
C THR A 9 46.51 5.03 5.36
N ARG A 10 46.46 3.97 4.52
CA ARG A 10 46.67 4.13 3.07
C ARG A 10 45.45 4.56 2.26
N THR A 11 44.25 4.56 2.83
CA THR A 11 43.05 5.15 2.17
C THR A 11 42.83 6.63 2.53
N PHE A 12 43.64 7.22 3.41
CA PHE A 12 43.40 8.56 3.99
C PHE A 12 44.50 9.60 3.71
N LEU A 13 45.30 9.45 2.65
CA LEU A 13 46.23 10.53 2.26
C LEU A 13 46.21 10.78 0.76
N GLY A 14 45.47 11.82 0.37
CA GLY A 14 45.47 12.38 -0.98
C GLY A 14 44.53 13.56 -1.13
N ARG A 15 44.77 14.66 -0.39
CA ARG A 15 44.06 15.96 -0.44
C ARG A 15 42.57 15.84 -0.83
N THR A 16 41.73 15.35 0.07
CA THR A 16 40.29 15.55 -0.12
C THR A 16 39.99 17.02 0.09
N TYR A 17 39.45 17.68 -0.93
CA TYR A 17 39.00 19.07 -0.79
C TYR A 17 37.88 19.11 0.25
N THR A 18 37.75 20.19 1.02
CA THR A 18 36.72 20.32 2.07
C THR A 18 35.31 20.03 1.55
N TRP A 19 35.00 20.45 0.32
CA TRP A 19 33.74 20.12 -0.36
C TRP A 19 33.54 18.62 -0.60
N GLN A 20 34.60 17.85 -0.86
CA GLN A 20 34.52 16.40 -1.02
C GLN A 20 34.16 15.71 0.28
N ASN A 21 34.66 16.20 1.42
CA ASN A 21 34.29 15.68 2.73
C ASN A 21 32.79 15.95 3.01
N HIS A 22 32.28 17.13 2.65
CA HIS A 22 30.85 17.44 2.78
C HIS A 22 29.99 16.52 1.90
N ILE A 23 30.31 16.42 0.60
CA ILE A 23 29.56 15.56 -0.33
C ILE A 23 29.69 14.09 0.06
N GLY A 24 30.87 13.64 0.49
CA GLY A 24 31.10 12.29 0.97
C GLY A 24 30.24 11.94 2.18
N ALA A 25 30.11 12.85 3.16
CA ALA A 25 29.23 12.66 4.31
C ALA A 25 27.75 12.53 3.89
N PHE A 26 27.27 13.41 3.01
CA PHE A 26 25.91 13.30 2.47
C PHE A 26 25.71 12.03 1.64
N ALA A 27 26.68 11.64 0.83
CA ALA A 27 26.62 10.42 0.01
C ALA A 27 26.55 9.16 0.87
N VAL A 28 27.28 9.11 1.99
CA VAL A 28 27.19 8.00 2.95
C VAL A 28 25.80 7.96 3.60
N LEU A 29 25.29 9.10 4.08
CA LEU A 29 23.96 9.18 4.72
C LEU A 29 22.83 8.82 3.75
N LEU A 30 22.86 9.35 2.53
CA LEU A 30 21.92 9.01 1.46
C LEU A 30 22.07 7.56 1.02
N GLY A 31 23.30 7.03 0.98
CA GLY A 31 23.58 5.63 0.68
C GLY A 31 22.93 4.68 1.67
N TRP A 32 23.06 4.94 2.98
CA TRP A 32 22.37 4.18 4.02
C TRP A 32 20.86 4.32 3.98
N THR A 33 20.35 5.51 3.66
CA THR A 33 18.91 5.75 3.48
C THR A 33 18.37 4.96 2.28
N ASN A 34 19.09 4.97 1.15
CA ASN A 34 18.75 4.20 -0.04
C ASN A 34 18.85 2.69 0.21
N LEU A 35 19.84 2.24 0.98
CA LEU A 35 19.94 0.85 1.42
C LEU A 35 18.72 0.42 2.22
N MET A 36 18.25 1.26 3.16
CA MET A 36 17.02 0.99 3.93
C MET A 36 15.79 0.89 3.02
N LEU A 37 15.68 1.75 1.99
CA LEU A 37 14.61 1.65 0.98
C LEU A 37 14.71 0.37 0.15
N MET A 38 15.91 -0.08 -0.23
CA MET A 38 16.11 -1.35 -0.95
C MET A 38 15.74 -2.57 -0.10
N ILE A 39 16.06 -2.57 1.20
CA ILE A 39 15.62 -3.61 2.15
C ILE A 39 14.08 -3.69 2.19
N GLY A 40 13.39 -2.57 1.92
CA GLY A 40 11.94 -2.51 1.79
C GLY A 40 11.35 -3.33 0.62
N GLN A 41 12.16 -3.85 -0.29
CA GLN A 41 11.73 -4.77 -1.35
C GLN A 41 11.50 -6.20 -0.83
N LEU A 42 12.04 -6.53 0.35
CA LEU A 42 11.85 -7.84 0.97
C LEU A 42 10.44 -7.95 1.57
N PRO A 43 9.75 -9.10 1.41
CA PRO A 43 8.37 -9.27 1.87
C PRO A 43 8.20 -9.21 3.40
N VAL A 44 9.29 -9.39 4.15
CA VAL A 44 9.29 -9.28 5.63
C VAL A 44 9.46 -7.83 6.09
N PHE A 45 10.42 -7.09 5.50
CA PHE A 45 10.77 -5.74 5.94
C PHE A 45 10.01 -4.62 5.21
N GLY A 46 9.42 -4.92 4.05
CA GLY A 46 8.76 -3.93 3.21
C GLY A 46 7.60 -3.19 3.87
N SER A 47 6.88 -3.83 4.80
CA SER A 47 5.83 -3.14 5.56
C SER A 47 6.39 -2.08 6.50
N TYR A 48 7.50 -2.36 7.17
CA TYR A 48 8.12 -1.43 8.12
C TYR A 48 8.76 -0.24 7.41
N VAL A 49 9.48 -0.51 6.32
CA VAL A 49 10.09 0.54 5.50
C VAL A 49 9.03 1.43 4.86
N ALA A 50 7.96 0.85 4.32
CA ALA A 50 6.85 1.63 3.75
C ALA A 50 6.17 2.53 4.80
N MET A 51 6.00 2.03 6.02
CA MET A 51 5.45 2.79 7.14
C MET A 51 6.37 3.95 7.54
N TYR A 52 7.68 3.70 7.66
CA TYR A 52 8.66 4.74 7.96
C TYR A 52 8.65 5.88 6.92
N THR A 53 8.76 5.55 5.63
CA THR A 53 8.79 6.55 4.56
C THR A 53 7.49 7.35 4.48
N ARG A 54 6.36 6.71 4.77
CA ARG A 54 5.05 7.38 4.84
C ARG A 54 5.01 8.38 6.00
N VAL A 55 5.35 7.95 7.21
CA VAL A 55 5.40 8.82 8.41
C VAL A 55 6.34 9.99 8.18
N GLN A 56 7.52 9.74 7.58
CA GLN A 56 8.48 10.79 7.27
C GLN A 56 7.93 11.80 6.24
N SER A 57 7.16 11.36 5.25
CA SER A 57 6.50 12.25 4.28
C SER A 57 5.42 13.11 4.93
N GLU A 58 4.59 12.54 5.81
CA GLU A 58 3.57 13.30 6.52
C GLU A 58 4.17 14.30 7.50
N PHE A 59 5.20 13.87 8.24
CA PHE A 59 6.02 14.76 9.06
C PHE A 59 6.56 15.94 8.25
N GLY A 60 7.12 15.68 7.05
CA GLY A 60 7.66 16.73 6.19
C GLY A 60 6.60 17.73 5.72
N LYS A 61 5.41 17.25 5.33
CA LYS A 61 4.28 18.14 4.97
C LYS A 61 3.83 19.00 6.14
N LEU A 62 3.80 18.41 7.32
CA LEU A 62 3.45 19.11 8.55
C LEU A 62 4.45 20.22 8.87
N LEU A 63 5.73 19.86 8.90
CA LEU A 63 6.82 20.80 9.18
C LEU A 63 6.82 21.95 8.15
N LEU A 64 6.56 21.64 6.87
CA LEU A 64 6.43 22.67 5.84
C LEU A 64 5.22 23.60 6.09
N ALA A 65 4.07 23.05 6.49
CA ALA A 65 2.88 23.86 6.80
C ALA A 65 3.10 24.80 8.01
N TYR A 66 3.84 24.35 9.02
CA TYR A 66 4.18 25.15 10.20
C TYR A 66 5.52 25.90 10.09
N SER A 67 6.19 25.85 8.95
CA SER A 67 7.49 26.50 8.75
C SER A 67 7.44 28.01 8.98
N GLY A 68 6.35 28.68 8.60
CA GLY A 68 6.14 30.11 8.85
C GLY A 68 6.08 30.44 10.35
N LEU A 69 5.49 29.56 11.16
CA LEU A 69 5.45 29.71 12.61
C LEU A 69 6.86 29.57 13.20
N LEU A 70 7.63 28.55 12.77
CA LEU A 70 9.02 28.37 13.21
C LEU A 70 9.92 29.55 12.84
N ILE A 71 9.80 30.06 11.61
CA ILE A 71 10.56 31.22 11.14
C ILE A 71 10.15 32.48 11.92
N GLY A 72 8.86 32.67 12.20
CA GLY A 72 8.36 33.80 12.99
C GLY A 72 8.95 33.84 14.40
N PHE A 73 8.95 32.70 15.11
CA PHE A 73 9.59 32.60 16.43
C PHE A 73 11.12 32.75 16.35
N THR A 74 11.75 32.27 15.26
CA THR A 74 13.19 32.47 15.02
C THR A 74 13.55 33.94 14.96
N LEU A 75 12.84 34.70 14.13
CA LEU A 75 13.08 36.15 14.02
C LEU A 75 12.77 36.87 15.33
N SER A 76 11.71 36.45 16.05
CA SER A 76 11.36 37.01 17.36
C SER A 76 12.50 36.83 18.37
N PHE A 77 13.11 35.64 18.47
CA PHE A 77 14.21 35.41 19.39
C PHE A 77 15.51 36.10 18.97
N CYS A 78 15.78 36.25 17.67
CA CYS A 78 16.90 37.06 17.20
C CYS A 78 16.78 38.55 17.63
N VAL A 79 15.56 39.08 17.72
CA VAL A 79 15.33 40.47 18.15
C VAL A 79 15.34 40.60 19.67
N ILE A 80 14.82 39.61 20.40
CA ILE A 80 14.74 39.64 21.87
C ILE A 80 16.09 39.36 22.53
N PHE A 81 16.93 38.50 21.95
CA PHE A 81 18.21 38.08 22.53
C PHE A 81 19.41 38.45 21.63
N PRO A 82 19.65 39.76 21.38
CA PRO A 82 20.70 40.20 20.45
C PRO A 82 22.12 39.83 20.91
N ASP A 83 22.35 39.74 22.23
CA ASP A 83 23.69 39.53 22.80
C ASP A 83 24.11 38.05 22.89
N SER A 84 23.19 37.14 22.60
CA SER A 84 23.45 35.71 22.67
C SER A 84 24.15 35.20 21.40
N SER A 85 25.24 34.42 21.57
CA SER A 85 26.00 33.85 20.44
C SER A 85 25.15 32.91 19.57
N THR A 86 24.14 32.28 20.16
CA THR A 86 23.24 31.33 19.48
C THR A 86 22.25 32.04 18.57
N PHE A 87 21.80 33.25 18.93
CA PHE A 87 20.81 34.00 18.15
C PHE A 87 21.43 35.06 17.21
N ALA A 88 22.74 35.29 17.28
CA ALA A 88 23.47 36.17 16.38
C ALA A 88 23.41 35.74 14.90
N ASN A 89 23.32 34.43 14.62
CA ASN A 89 23.24 33.90 13.27
C ASN A 89 21.85 33.28 13.01
N PRO A 90 21.03 33.80 12.09
CA PRO A 90 19.65 33.33 11.90
C PRO A 90 19.55 31.85 11.53
N PHE A 91 20.56 31.28 10.86
CA PHE A 91 20.64 29.85 10.58
C PHE A 91 20.88 29.00 11.84
N ILE A 92 21.74 29.46 12.74
CA ILE A 92 21.98 28.79 14.02
C ILE A 92 20.78 28.95 14.95
N SER A 93 20.13 30.12 14.95
CA SER A 93 18.86 30.36 15.64
C SER A 93 17.77 29.39 15.20
N LEU A 94 17.64 29.17 13.88
CA LEU A 94 16.66 28.25 13.31
C LEU A 94 16.94 26.81 13.77
N ILE A 95 18.19 26.36 13.67
CA ILE A 95 18.60 25.03 14.16
C ILE A 95 18.28 24.88 15.65
N THR A 96 18.59 25.91 16.44
CA THR A 96 18.30 25.93 17.88
C THR A 96 16.82 25.78 18.17
N ILE A 97 15.95 26.45 17.40
CA ILE A 97 14.49 26.30 17.56
C ILE A 97 14.01 24.92 17.13
N ILE A 98 14.58 24.31 16.11
CA ILE A 98 14.28 22.92 15.74
C ILE A 98 14.69 21.96 16.88
N VAL A 99 15.83 22.21 17.54
CA VAL A 99 16.25 21.45 18.72
C VAL A 99 15.27 21.67 19.89
N MET A 100 14.87 22.92 20.15
CA MET A 100 13.88 23.24 21.19
C MET A 100 12.48 22.67 20.90
N MET A 101 12.12 22.53 19.62
CA MET A 101 10.90 21.83 19.19
C MET A 101 10.96 20.37 19.66
N SER A 102 12.14 19.72 19.64
CA SER A 102 12.36 18.35 20.14
C SER A 102 12.07 18.16 21.63
N GLY A 103 11.80 19.24 22.38
CA GLY A 103 11.56 19.21 23.82
C GLY A 103 12.78 19.56 24.66
N GLU A 104 13.93 19.81 24.04
CA GLU A 104 15.15 20.24 24.72
C GLU A 104 15.11 21.77 24.95
N LEU A 105 14.61 22.16 26.11
CA LEU A 105 14.47 23.56 26.50
C LEU A 105 15.74 24.05 27.21
N ASN A 106 16.42 25.02 26.61
CA ASN A 106 17.50 25.74 27.26
C ASN A 106 16.90 26.93 28.01
N LEU A 107 16.99 26.94 29.35
CA LEU A 107 16.55 28.07 30.17
C LEU A 107 17.66 29.11 30.37
N ASP A 108 18.92 28.73 30.15
CA ASP A 108 20.09 29.60 30.30
C ASP A 108 20.02 30.85 29.42
N ILE A 109 19.23 30.83 28.34
CA ILE A 109 19.01 32.00 27.48
C ILE A 109 18.14 33.08 28.12
N LEU A 110 17.42 32.74 29.19
CA LEU A 110 16.51 33.66 29.90
C LEU A 110 17.19 34.32 31.10
N VAL A 111 18.31 33.77 31.57
CA VAL A 111 19.05 34.28 32.74
C VAL A 111 20.15 35.18 32.21
N ASP A 112 19.99 36.48 32.41
CA ASP A 112 21.05 37.45 32.08
C ASP A 112 22.10 37.43 33.21
N ASP A 113 23.33 37.05 32.87
CA ASP A 113 24.46 37.02 33.80
C ASP A 113 25.09 38.42 34.00
N ASN A 114 24.64 39.45 33.25
CA ASN A 114 25.23 40.79 33.33
C ASN A 114 24.48 41.72 34.30
N PRO A 115 25.11 42.16 35.40
CA PRO A 115 24.48 43.02 36.42
C PRO A 115 24.40 44.51 36.03
N GLU A 116 24.85 44.92 34.84
CA GLU A 116 25.13 46.33 34.56
C GLU A 116 23.97 47.15 33.97
N ASN A 117 22.89 46.57 33.42
CA ASN A 117 21.69 47.31 33.03
C ASN A 117 20.43 46.42 33.00
N PRO A 118 19.61 46.39 34.08
CA PRO A 118 18.41 45.56 34.10
C PRO A 118 17.31 46.21 33.26
N HIS A 119 17.23 45.86 31.97
CA HIS A 119 16.05 46.12 31.16
C HIS A 119 14.93 45.14 31.55
N PHE A 120 14.38 45.31 32.75
CA PHE A 120 13.34 44.44 33.33
C PHE A 120 12.14 44.19 32.38
N LEU A 121 11.74 45.20 31.60
CA LEU A 121 10.66 45.05 30.63
C LEU A 121 11.02 44.10 29.48
N LEU A 122 12.28 44.11 29.04
CA LEU A 122 12.76 43.24 27.98
C LEU A 122 12.87 41.80 28.48
N GLU A 123 13.37 41.61 29.71
CA GLU A 123 13.42 40.31 30.39
C GLU A 123 12.03 39.68 30.57
N VAL A 124 11.04 40.46 31.04
CA VAL A 124 9.66 39.99 31.18
C VAL A 124 9.05 39.63 29.81
N SER A 125 9.27 40.47 28.78
CA SER A 125 8.78 40.17 27.42
C SER A 125 9.45 38.94 26.80
N ALA A 126 10.72 38.69 27.11
CA ALA A 126 11.46 37.51 26.72
C ALA A 126 10.88 36.24 27.36
N GLN A 127 10.64 36.28 28.68
CA GLN A 127 10.01 35.18 29.41
C GLN A 127 8.61 34.86 28.89
N VAL A 128 7.77 35.87 28.65
CA VAL A 128 6.42 35.68 28.10
C VAL A 128 6.48 35.07 26.70
N THR A 129 7.34 35.59 25.82
CA THR A 129 7.50 35.06 24.46
C THR A 129 7.99 33.62 24.48
N TYR A 130 8.92 33.29 25.38
CA TYR A 130 9.42 31.94 25.58
C TYR A 130 8.33 30.96 26.05
N VAL A 131 7.49 31.37 27.01
CA VAL A 131 6.36 30.54 27.46
C VAL A 131 5.36 30.28 26.32
N ILE A 132 5.03 31.32 25.53
CA ILE A 132 4.15 31.18 24.36
C ILE A 132 4.77 30.24 23.32
N PHE A 133 6.08 30.33 23.11
CA PHE A 133 6.81 29.43 22.22
C PHE A 133 6.75 27.99 22.70
N VAL A 134 7.02 27.71 23.99
CA VAL A 134 6.95 26.35 24.54
C VAL A 134 5.54 25.77 24.42
N LEU A 135 4.50 26.56 24.72
CA LEU A 135 3.12 26.11 24.56
C LEU A 135 2.78 25.81 23.09
N SER A 136 3.15 26.69 22.17
CA SER A 136 2.76 26.60 20.76
C SER A 136 3.59 25.57 19.97
N VAL A 137 4.91 25.60 20.11
CA VAL A 137 5.86 24.79 19.35
C VAL A 137 6.18 23.50 20.08
N THR A 138 6.54 23.56 21.36
CA THR A 138 6.98 22.33 22.05
C THR A 138 5.79 21.45 22.44
N ILE A 139 4.69 22.02 22.92
CA ILE A 139 3.54 21.24 23.39
C ILE A 139 2.55 20.99 22.25
N ILE A 140 1.99 22.04 21.63
CA ILE A 140 0.95 21.87 20.61
C ILE A 140 1.51 21.20 19.35
N LEU A 141 2.62 21.69 18.78
CA LEU A 141 3.15 21.13 17.54
C LEU A 141 3.63 19.69 17.71
N MET A 142 4.31 19.35 18.82
CA MET A 142 4.73 17.97 19.05
C MET A 142 3.56 17.01 19.29
N ASN A 143 2.55 17.44 20.03
CA ASN A 143 1.35 16.62 20.22
C ASN A 143 0.60 16.41 18.90
N LEU A 144 0.57 17.42 18.03
CA LEU A 144 -0.04 17.32 16.71
C LEU A 144 0.76 16.41 15.79
N LEU A 145 2.09 16.45 15.87
CA LEU A 145 3.01 15.60 15.13
C LEU A 145 2.87 14.13 15.51
N VAL A 146 2.83 13.85 16.82
CA VAL A 146 2.60 12.50 17.34
C VAL A 146 1.17 12.05 17.01
N GLY A 147 0.17 12.92 17.14
CA GLY A 147 -1.23 12.62 16.83
C GLY A 147 -1.44 12.18 15.39
N ILE A 148 -0.90 12.94 14.43
CA ILE A 148 -0.97 12.60 13.00
C ILE A 148 -0.17 11.33 12.70
N ALA A 149 1.03 11.18 13.27
CA ALA A 149 1.83 9.98 13.07
C ALA A 149 1.08 8.73 13.56
N VAL A 150 0.45 8.78 14.72
CA VAL A 150 -0.30 7.66 15.29
C VAL A 150 -1.53 7.32 14.45
N ASP A 151 -2.26 8.30 13.95
CA ASP A 151 -3.45 8.05 13.13
C ASP A 151 -3.11 7.51 11.72
N ASP A 152 -2.05 8.01 11.08
CA ASP A 152 -1.56 7.49 9.80
C ASP A 152 -1.01 6.05 9.98
N ILE A 153 -0.30 5.77 11.07
CA ILE A 153 0.16 4.42 11.45
C ILE A 153 -1.03 3.44 11.60
N LYS A 154 -2.08 3.83 12.32
CA LYS A 154 -3.28 2.99 12.50
C LYS A 154 -4.00 2.72 11.18
N GLY A 155 -4.09 3.72 10.30
CA GLY A 155 -4.66 3.56 8.96
C GLY A 155 -3.85 2.59 8.09
N LEU A 156 -2.53 2.67 8.15
CA LEU A 156 -1.62 1.81 7.40
C LEU A 156 -1.66 0.36 7.90
N GLN A 157 -1.71 0.12 9.22
CA GLN A 157 -1.78 -1.23 9.78
C GLN A 157 -3.03 -2.01 9.32
N LYS A 158 -4.18 -1.33 9.15
CA LYS A 158 -5.41 -1.96 8.63
C LYS A 158 -5.27 -2.51 7.21
N THR A 159 -4.41 -1.89 6.40
CA THR A 159 -4.18 -2.28 4.99
C THR A 159 -2.86 -3.02 4.76
N ALA A 160 -1.99 -3.07 5.77
CA ALA A 160 -0.67 -3.68 5.72
C ALA A 160 -0.71 -5.18 5.39
N GLY A 161 -1.67 -5.93 5.95
CA GLY A 161 -1.81 -7.38 5.68
C GLY A 161 -2.06 -7.68 4.20
N LEU A 162 -3.00 -6.95 3.58
CA LEU A 162 -3.31 -7.08 2.15
C LEU A 162 -2.14 -6.58 1.28
N SER A 163 -1.54 -5.44 1.63
CA SER A 163 -0.40 -4.88 0.89
C SER A 163 0.82 -5.81 0.93
N LYS A 164 1.05 -6.49 2.06
CA LYS A 164 2.08 -7.51 2.21
C LYS A 164 1.81 -8.71 1.30
N LEU A 165 0.58 -9.22 1.26
CA LEU A 165 0.22 -10.35 0.40
C LEU A 165 0.39 -10.00 -1.08
N ILE A 166 -0.04 -8.80 -1.50
CA ILE A 166 0.15 -8.32 -2.88
C ILE A 166 1.64 -8.23 -3.24
N ARG A 167 2.47 -7.70 -2.33
CA ARG A 167 3.93 -7.63 -2.54
C ARG A 167 4.57 -9.03 -2.63
N GLN A 168 4.14 -9.96 -1.79
CA GLN A 168 4.59 -11.36 -1.84
C GLN A 168 4.22 -12.00 -3.18
N THR A 169 2.96 -11.88 -3.61
CA THR A 169 2.52 -12.43 -4.90
C THR A 169 3.27 -11.81 -6.06
N LYS A 170 3.45 -10.47 -6.09
CA LYS A 170 4.25 -9.82 -7.14
C LYS A 170 5.69 -10.31 -7.18
N LEU A 171 6.33 -10.45 -6.01
CA LEU A 171 7.69 -10.96 -5.93
C LEU A 171 7.78 -12.40 -6.48
N ILE A 172 6.83 -13.26 -6.10
CA ILE A 172 6.73 -14.63 -6.60
C ILE A 172 6.54 -14.63 -8.12
N THR A 173 5.61 -13.84 -8.65
CA THR A 173 5.39 -13.73 -10.11
C THR A 173 6.61 -13.21 -10.85
N HIS A 174 7.32 -12.21 -10.32
CA HIS A 174 8.57 -11.72 -10.91
C HIS A 174 9.67 -12.78 -10.88
N MET A 175 9.78 -13.55 -9.79
CA MET A 175 10.70 -14.67 -9.69
C MET A 175 10.34 -15.78 -10.68
N GLU A 176 9.06 -16.16 -10.79
CA GLU A 176 8.58 -17.14 -11.75
C GLU A 176 8.86 -16.72 -13.19
N LEU A 177 8.55 -15.46 -13.56
CA LEU A 177 8.84 -14.92 -14.88
C LEU A 177 10.36 -14.86 -15.17
N ALA A 178 11.19 -14.48 -14.20
CA ALA A 178 12.64 -14.49 -14.34
C ALA A 178 13.19 -15.92 -14.51
N LEU A 179 12.57 -16.90 -13.86
CA LEU A 179 12.93 -18.31 -13.93
C LEU A 179 12.51 -18.95 -15.26
N PHE A 180 11.32 -18.60 -15.78
CA PHE A 180 10.82 -19.10 -17.06
C PHE A 180 11.39 -18.35 -18.28
N SER A 181 11.85 -17.10 -18.13
CA SER A 181 12.46 -16.31 -19.22
C SER A 181 13.88 -16.74 -19.59
N GLY A 182 14.42 -17.81 -19.00
CA GLY A 182 15.67 -18.45 -19.45
C GLY A 182 16.96 -17.69 -19.11
N SER A 183 16.89 -16.63 -18.30
CA SER A 183 18.04 -15.82 -17.88
C SER A 183 18.81 -16.41 -16.67
N LEU A 184 18.32 -17.51 -16.09
CA LEU A 184 18.88 -18.06 -14.86
C LEU A 184 20.18 -18.84 -15.12
N PRO A 185 21.29 -18.57 -14.39
CA PRO A 185 22.52 -19.37 -14.52
C PRO A 185 22.29 -20.84 -14.17
N ARG A 186 22.95 -21.75 -14.91
CA ARG A 186 22.73 -23.22 -14.85
C ARG A 186 22.75 -23.82 -13.43
N TYR A 187 23.48 -23.21 -12.50
CA TYR A 187 23.58 -23.66 -11.11
C TYR A 187 22.25 -23.57 -10.35
N LEU A 188 21.51 -22.48 -10.49
CA LEU A 188 20.20 -22.31 -9.85
C LEU A 188 19.13 -23.18 -10.50
N SER A 189 19.21 -23.41 -11.82
CA SER A 189 18.31 -24.33 -12.53
C SER A 189 18.41 -25.76 -11.99
N ASN A 190 19.62 -26.22 -11.70
CA ASN A 190 19.85 -27.54 -11.10
C ASN A 190 19.29 -27.64 -9.67
N LEU A 191 19.41 -26.56 -8.87
CA LEU A 191 18.82 -26.50 -7.53
C LEU A 191 17.28 -26.54 -7.60
N VAL A 192 16.69 -25.77 -8.52
CA VAL A 192 15.23 -25.71 -8.72
C VAL A 192 14.68 -27.03 -9.26
N HIS A 193 15.33 -27.68 -10.23
CA HIS A 193 14.93 -29.02 -10.70
C HIS A 193 15.00 -30.08 -9.60
N TRP A 194 15.90 -29.89 -8.63
CA TRP A 194 16.07 -30.80 -7.50
C TRP A 194 15.05 -30.58 -6.39
N THR A 195 14.64 -29.32 -6.12
CA THR A 195 13.69 -28.99 -5.03
C THR A 195 12.24 -28.84 -5.47
N ALA A 196 11.98 -28.62 -6.76
CA ALA A 196 10.66 -28.26 -7.22
C ALA A 196 9.94 -29.46 -7.87
N LEU A 197 8.82 -29.86 -7.28
CA LEU A 197 7.70 -30.54 -7.95
C LEU A 197 7.00 -29.58 -8.92
N VAL A 198 7.76 -28.72 -9.61
CA VAL A 198 7.26 -27.86 -10.67
C VAL A 198 7.01 -28.79 -11.84
N SER A 199 5.73 -28.99 -12.15
CA SER A 199 5.27 -29.69 -13.33
C SER A 199 6.09 -29.21 -14.53
N PRO A 200 6.96 -30.05 -15.11
CA PRO A 200 7.72 -29.66 -16.26
C PRO A 200 6.75 -29.67 -17.43
N ARG A 201 6.55 -28.48 -18.00
CA ARG A 201 5.77 -28.16 -19.21
C ARG A 201 4.35 -27.68 -18.90
N PRO A 202 3.82 -26.70 -19.67
CA PRO A 202 2.38 -26.52 -19.72
C PRO A 202 1.79 -27.90 -20.00
N SER A 203 0.89 -28.37 -19.12
CA SER A 203 0.17 -29.62 -19.32
C SER A 203 -0.16 -29.74 -20.78
N LYS A 204 0.34 -30.78 -21.47
CA LYS A 204 -0.11 -31.13 -22.81
C LYS A 204 -1.63 -31.00 -22.75
N VAL A 205 -2.20 -30.01 -23.42
CA VAL A 205 -3.64 -29.80 -23.43
C VAL A 205 -4.19 -30.95 -24.27
N VAL A 206 -4.46 -32.08 -23.61
CA VAL A 206 -5.14 -33.22 -24.22
C VAL A 206 -6.59 -32.78 -24.36
N LEU A 207 -6.89 -32.15 -25.49
CA LEU A 207 -8.23 -31.75 -25.82
C LEU A 207 -8.97 -32.98 -26.37
N ASN A 208 -9.80 -33.59 -25.53
CA ASN A 208 -10.68 -34.68 -25.93
C ASN A 208 -11.86 -34.11 -26.72
N LEU A 209 -11.71 -34.04 -28.04
CA LEU A 209 -12.76 -33.62 -28.96
C LEU A 209 -13.67 -34.80 -29.28
N LYS A 210 -14.98 -34.60 -29.26
CA LYS A 210 -15.97 -35.56 -29.77
C LYS A 210 -16.36 -35.13 -31.19
N PRO A 211 -15.75 -35.70 -32.24
CA PRO A 211 -15.90 -35.21 -33.61
C PRO A 211 -17.34 -35.27 -34.15
N LEU A 212 -18.22 -36.06 -33.52
CA LEU A 212 -19.65 -36.19 -33.88
C LEU A 212 -20.57 -35.20 -33.13
N ASN A 213 -20.05 -34.36 -32.23
CA ASN A 213 -20.88 -33.43 -31.47
C ASN A 213 -21.01 -32.09 -32.23
N PRO A 214 -22.19 -31.74 -32.78
CA PRO A 214 -22.38 -30.51 -33.57
C PRO A 214 -22.27 -29.23 -32.74
N ARG A 215 -22.23 -29.32 -31.40
CA ARG A 215 -22.08 -28.20 -30.46
C ARG A 215 -20.62 -27.89 -30.10
N GLU A 216 -19.65 -28.65 -30.59
CA GLU A 216 -18.25 -28.51 -30.19
C GLU A 216 -17.48 -27.52 -31.08
N ASN A 217 -17.58 -26.22 -30.76
CA ASN A 217 -16.93 -25.11 -31.48
C ASN A 217 -15.54 -24.74 -30.93
N ARG A 218 -14.88 -25.62 -30.17
CA ARG A 218 -13.59 -25.29 -29.54
C ARG A 218 -12.42 -25.21 -30.53
N LEU A 219 -12.54 -25.86 -31.69
CA LEU A 219 -11.63 -25.70 -32.81
C LEU A 219 -12.39 -25.48 -34.13
N PRO A 220 -11.77 -24.83 -35.12
CA PRO A 220 -12.30 -24.76 -36.48
C PRO A 220 -12.62 -26.16 -37.02
N LYS A 221 -13.80 -26.31 -37.63
CA LYS A 221 -14.32 -27.59 -38.13
C LYS A 221 -13.35 -28.27 -39.12
N GLU A 222 -12.61 -27.48 -39.90
CA GLU A 222 -11.58 -27.96 -40.83
C GLU A 222 -10.43 -28.69 -40.12
N ILE A 223 -9.99 -28.18 -38.97
CA ILE A 223 -8.91 -28.79 -38.18
C ILE A 223 -9.40 -30.05 -37.48
N ILE A 224 -10.65 -30.05 -37.00
CA ILE A 224 -11.28 -31.23 -36.39
C ILE A 224 -11.41 -32.36 -37.42
N LYS A 225 -11.89 -32.03 -38.63
CA LYS A 225 -12.04 -32.99 -39.74
C LYS A 225 -10.69 -33.51 -40.22
N GLY A 226 -9.69 -32.63 -40.35
CA GLY A 226 -8.32 -33.02 -40.71
C GLY A 226 -7.67 -33.93 -39.66
N ALA A 227 -7.82 -33.60 -38.37
CA ALA A 227 -7.32 -34.43 -37.28
C ALA A 227 -8.05 -35.79 -37.22
N PHE A 228 -9.35 -35.82 -37.48
CA PHE A 228 -10.16 -37.04 -37.56
C PHE A 228 -9.73 -37.94 -38.73
N ASP A 229 -9.48 -37.38 -39.91
CA ASP A 229 -8.98 -38.12 -41.08
C ASP A 229 -7.58 -38.71 -40.82
N ILE A 230 -6.70 -37.96 -40.15
CA ILE A 230 -5.38 -38.46 -39.75
C ILE A 230 -5.53 -39.59 -38.72
N ALA A 231 -6.46 -39.47 -37.77
CA ALA A 231 -6.74 -40.51 -36.79
C ALA A 231 -7.35 -41.77 -37.45
N LEU A 232 -8.23 -41.60 -38.44
CA LEU A 232 -8.86 -42.69 -39.20
C LEU A 232 -7.83 -43.43 -40.06
N LYS A 233 -6.92 -42.70 -40.72
CA LYS A 233 -5.79 -43.28 -41.47
C LYS A 233 -4.85 -44.09 -40.56
N ASN A 234 -4.64 -43.63 -39.33
CA ASN A 234 -3.80 -44.32 -38.34
C ASN A 234 -4.54 -45.44 -37.58
N LYS A 235 -5.87 -45.55 -37.71
CA LYS A 235 -6.69 -46.56 -37.02
C LYS A 235 -6.36 -48.00 -37.45
N HIS A 236 -5.93 -48.20 -38.69
CA HIS A 236 -5.51 -49.53 -39.18
C HIS A 236 -4.17 -50.01 -38.62
N SER A 237 -3.37 -49.14 -37.99
CA SER A 237 -2.10 -49.50 -37.34
C SER A 237 -2.23 -49.74 -35.83
N VAL A 238 -3.44 -49.62 -35.27
CA VAL A 238 -3.71 -49.86 -33.86
C VAL A 238 -4.64 -51.07 -33.76
N HIS A 239 -4.09 -52.22 -33.34
CA HIS A 239 -4.85 -53.45 -33.11
C HIS A 239 -6.10 -53.17 -32.23
N PRO A 240 -7.32 -53.48 -32.72
CA PRO A 240 -8.53 -53.28 -31.94
C PRO A 240 -8.73 -54.45 -30.97
N LEU A 241 -8.77 -54.17 -29.66
CA LEU A 241 -9.53 -55.01 -28.75
C LEU A 241 -11.01 -54.57 -28.80
N SER A 242 -11.86 -55.54 -29.14
CA SER A 242 -13.33 -55.54 -29.09
C SER A 242 -14.08 -55.21 -30.39
N PRO A 243 -14.87 -56.17 -30.94
CA PRO A 243 -15.71 -55.98 -32.12
C PRO A 243 -17.15 -55.63 -31.71
N GLY A 244 -17.70 -54.53 -32.25
CA GLY A 244 -19.11 -54.21 -32.05
C GLY A 244 -19.57 -52.97 -32.82
N SER A 245 -20.58 -53.18 -33.66
CA SER A 245 -21.40 -52.23 -34.43
C SER A 245 -20.73 -51.45 -35.57
N SER A 246 -20.92 -51.99 -36.77
CA SER A 246 -20.97 -51.26 -38.04
C SER A 246 -22.07 -50.19 -37.97
N THR A 247 -21.73 -48.92 -38.17
CA THR A 247 -22.72 -47.90 -38.53
C THR A 247 -22.10 -46.99 -39.58
N GLU A 248 -22.60 -47.18 -40.79
CA GLU A 248 -22.32 -46.43 -42.00
C GLU A 248 -23.01 -45.06 -41.87
N TYR A 249 -22.25 -43.96 -41.95
CA TYR A 249 -22.80 -42.61 -41.86
C TYR A 249 -22.84 -41.95 -43.23
N PHE A 250 -24.08 -41.84 -43.71
CA PHE A 250 -24.58 -41.12 -44.86
C PHE A 250 -24.52 -39.60 -44.60
N TRP A 251 -23.90 -38.84 -45.51
CA TRP A 251 -23.86 -37.37 -45.45
C TRP A 251 -25.07 -36.78 -46.19
N LEU A 252 -25.95 -36.11 -45.45
CA LEU A 252 -27.02 -35.28 -46.02
C LEU A 252 -26.67 -33.81 -45.78
N ASN A 253 -26.33 -33.12 -46.87
CA ASN A 253 -26.36 -31.67 -46.97
C ASN A 253 -27.79 -31.19 -46.74
N ASP A 254 -28.01 -30.30 -45.78
CA ASP A 254 -29.15 -29.38 -45.83
C ASP A 254 -28.73 -28.01 -45.28
N ASP A 255 -28.44 -27.09 -46.20
CA ASP A 255 -28.09 -25.69 -45.97
C ASP A 255 -29.30 -24.84 -45.52
N ARG A 256 -30.42 -25.43 -45.09
CA ARG A 256 -31.61 -24.69 -44.61
C ARG A 256 -31.87 -24.71 -43.10
N ILE A 257 -31.05 -25.39 -42.29
CA ILE A 257 -31.24 -25.46 -40.82
C ILE A 257 -30.38 -24.41 -40.07
N GLN A 258 -29.41 -23.79 -40.75
CA GLN A 258 -28.45 -22.86 -40.14
C GLN A 258 -29.13 -21.62 -39.50
N ASP A 259 -30.20 -21.08 -40.10
CA ASP A 259 -30.84 -19.86 -39.59
C ASP A 259 -31.78 -20.09 -38.37
N HIS A 260 -32.31 -21.31 -38.20
CA HIS A 260 -33.22 -21.60 -37.08
C HIS A 260 -32.51 -22.13 -35.82
N ALA A 261 -31.37 -22.81 -35.95
CA ALA A 261 -30.62 -23.32 -34.80
C ALA A 261 -29.89 -22.21 -34.03
N GLU A 262 -29.38 -21.19 -34.73
CA GLU A 262 -28.67 -20.05 -34.12
C GLU A 262 -29.64 -19.10 -33.37
N CYS A 263 -30.92 -19.06 -33.77
CA CYS A 263 -31.97 -18.37 -33.00
C CYS A 263 -32.38 -19.13 -31.74
N ILE A 264 -32.41 -20.47 -31.73
CA ILE A 264 -32.89 -21.23 -30.56
C ILE A 264 -31.84 -21.27 -29.43
N GLU A 265 -30.55 -21.39 -29.75
CA GLU A 265 -29.48 -21.48 -28.74
C GLU A 265 -29.14 -20.12 -28.11
N ASN A 266 -29.18 -19.03 -28.88
CA ASN A 266 -29.10 -17.67 -28.35
C ASN A 266 -30.31 -17.32 -27.51
N ASN A 267 -31.52 -17.77 -27.89
CA ASN A 267 -32.72 -17.54 -27.08
C ASN A 267 -32.67 -18.34 -25.77
N ALA A 268 -32.23 -19.60 -25.77
CA ALA A 268 -32.16 -20.43 -24.56
C ALA A 268 -31.11 -19.93 -23.53
N THR A 269 -29.94 -19.50 -24.01
CA THR A 269 -28.91 -18.90 -23.14
C THR A 269 -29.30 -17.52 -22.65
N PHE A 270 -29.97 -16.72 -23.48
CA PHE A 270 -30.53 -15.43 -23.08
C PHE A 270 -31.72 -15.58 -22.11
N THR A 271 -32.56 -16.60 -22.25
CA THR A 271 -33.64 -16.87 -21.29
C THR A 271 -33.10 -17.29 -19.93
N MET A 272 -32.05 -18.12 -19.89
CA MET A 272 -31.46 -18.56 -18.63
C MET A 272 -30.74 -17.40 -17.91
N LEU A 273 -30.03 -16.54 -18.66
CA LEU A 273 -29.42 -15.33 -18.10
C LEU A 273 -30.47 -14.31 -17.64
N ARG A 274 -31.60 -14.20 -18.35
CA ARG A 274 -32.72 -13.33 -17.96
C ARG A 274 -33.38 -13.81 -16.68
N GLU A 275 -33.57 -15.11 -16.54
CA GLU A 275 -34.11 -15.75 -15.33
C GLU A 275 -33.15 -15.60 -14.14
N GLU A 276 -31.83 -15.72 -14.35
CA GLU A 276 -30.84 -15.45 -13.30
C GLU A 276 -30.79 -13.96 -12.91
N LEU A 277 -30.91 -13.05 -13.88
CA LEU A 277 -30.98 -11.61 -13.63
C LEU A 277 -32.24 -11.23 -12.86
N GLU A 278 -33.39 -11.82 -13.20
CA GLU A 278 -34.67 -11.59 -12.53
C GLU A 278 -34.65 -12.13 -11.10
N ASN A 279 -34.13 -13.35 -10.88
CA ASN A 279 -33.90 -13.91 -9.55
C ASN A 279 -32.96 -13.03 -8.69
N LYS A 280 -31.84 -12.55 -9.27
CA LYS A 280 -30.92 -11.65 -8.56
C LYS A 280 -31.56 -10.28 -8.28
N SER A 281 -32.36 -9.76 -9.21
CA SER A 281 -33.12 -8.52 -9.03
C SER A 281 -34.14 -8.65 -7.89
N GLU A 282 -34.83 -9.80 -7.81
CA GLU A 282 -35.77 -10.09 -6.72
C GLU A 282 -35.08 -10.22 -5.36
N GLN A 283 -33.90 -10.86 -5.31
CA GLN A 283 -33.06 -10.89 -4.10
C GLN A 283 -32.63 -9.49 -3.65
N ILE A 284 -32.23 -8.63 -4.58
CA ILE A 284 -31.87 -7.23 -4.29
C ILE A 284 -33.09 -6.46 -3.76
N ASN A 285 -34.27 -6.67 -4.34
CA ASN A 285 -35.50 -6.01 -3.88
C ASN A 285 -35.95 -6.50 -2.49
N ASN A 286 -35.77 -7.78 -2.18
CA ASN A 286 -36.00 -8.33 -0.84
C ASN A 286 -35.02 -7.73 0.17
N LEU A 287 -33.73 -7.67 -0.16
CA LEU A 287 -32.71 -7.06 0.70
C LEU A 287 -32.97 -5.56 0.91
N SER A 288 -33.37 -4.84 -0.13
CA SER A 288 -33.75 -3.42 -0.04
C SER A 288 -34.94 -3.22 0.92
N ARG A 289 -35.94 -4.11 0.87
CA ARG A 289 -37.07 -4.11 1.82
C ARG A 289 -36.63 -4.38 3.26
N GLU A 290 -35.73 -5.33 3.50
CA GLU A 290 -35.18 -5.58 4.83
C GLU A 290 -34.40 -4.38 5.37
N VAL A 291 -33.58 -3.75 4.53
CA VAL A 291 -32.85 -2.53 4.90
C VAL A 291 -33.82 -1.39 5.22
N GLN A 292 -34.90 -1.25 4.46
CA GLN A 292 -35.91 -0.23 4.70
C GLN A 292 -36.72 -0.51 5.98
N TYR A 293 -37.02 -1.78 6.27
CA TYR A 293 -37.61 -2.19 7.54
C TYR A 293 -36.68 -1.88 8.72
N MET A 294 -35.40 -2.25 8.63
CA MET A 294 -34.40 -1.93 9.67
C MET A 294 -34.26 -0.42 9.87
N LYS A 295 -34.27 0.37 8.80
CA LYS A 295 -34.25 1.83 8.88
C LYS A 295 -35.47 2.36 9.63
N ASN A 296 -36.67 1.87 9.32
CA ASN A 296 -37.89 2.29 10.00
C ASN A 296 -37.91 1.89 11.48
N ALA A 297 -37.44 0.67 11.80
CA ALA A 297 -37.29 0.21 13.18
C ALA A 297 -36.29 1.07 13.97
N PHE A 298 -35.18 1.46 13.34
CA PHE A 298 -34.20 2.36 13.94
C PHE A 298 -34.77 3.75 14.20
N LEU A 299 -35.52 4.32 13.25
CA LEU A 299 -36.19 5.61 13.42
C LEU A 299 -37.24 5.57 14.55
N ALA A 300 -38.01 4.49 14.66
CA ALA A 300 -38.96 4.31 15.76
C ALA A 300 -38.25 4.20 17.12
N ASN A 301 -37.12 3.49 17.18
CA ASN A 301 -36.30 3.41 18.39
C ASN A 301 -35.68 4.77 18.76
N GLN A 302 -35.33 5.59 17.77
CA GLN A 302 -34.85 6.94 18.00
C GLN A 302 -35.96 7.85 18.56
N ASP A 303 -37.17 7.79 18.02
CA ASP A 303 -38.31 8.60 18.50
C ASP A 303 -38.74 8.21 19.92
N THR A 304 -38.77 6.91 20.23
CA THR A 304 -39.06 6.44 21.60
C THR A 304 -38.02 6.92 22.61
N LEU A 305 -36.73 6.95 22.24
CA LEU A 305 -35.67 7.53 23.07
C LEU A 305 -35.88 9.04 23.29
N GLU A 306 -36.27 9.79 22.25
CA GLU A 306 -36.57 11.21 22.41
C GLU A 306 -37.79 11.45 23.31
N GLN A 307 -38.84 10.63 23.21
CA GLN A 307 -40.02 10.73 24.07
C GLN A 307 -39.69 10.42 25.54
N LEU A 308 -38.84 9.41 25.79
CA LEU A 308 -38.35 9.10 27.13
C LEU A 308 -37.50 10.23 27.70
N LEU A 309 -36.62 10.83 26.89
CA LEU A 309 -35.83 11.98 27.31
C LEU A 309 -36.71 13.19 27.64
N ARG A 310 -37.76 13.46 26.85
CA ARG A 310 -38.71 14.55 27.10
C ARG A 310 -39.55 14.32 28.36
N THR A 311 -40.01 13.09 28.62
CA THR A 311 -40.74 12.75 29.86
C THR A 311 -39.86 12.83 31.10
N ILE A 312 -38.61 12.37 31.03
CA ILE A 312 -37.63 12.54 32.12
C ILE A 312 -37.38 14.03 32.39
N ASN A 313 -37.23 14.84 31.34
CA ASN A 313 -36.97 16.27 31.48
C ASN A 313 -38.19 17.03 32.05
N HIS A 314 -39.42 16.65 31.68
CA HIS A 314 -40.64 17.18 32.27
C HIS A 314 -40.84 16.74 33.74
N GLY A 315 -40.55 15.48 34.08
CA GLY A 315 -40.59 15.01 35.47
C GLY A 315 -39.60 15.76 36.37
N ARG A 316 -38.42 16.10 35.84
CA ARG A 316 -37.43 16.94 36.55
C ARG A 316 -37.87 18.39 36.74
N ARG A 317 -38.66 18.95 35.82
CA ARG A 317 -39.22 20.31 35.92
C ARG A 317 -40.42 20.38 36.87
N ALA A 318 -41.30 19.39 36.87
CA ALA A 318 -42.45 19.34 37.78
C ALA A 318 -42.05 19.16 39.26
N SER A 319 -40.89 18.55 39.54
CA SER A 319 -40.34 18.42 40.90
C SER A 319 -39.61 19.68 41.41
N ARG A 320 -39.51 20.76 40.61
CA ARG A 320 -38.83 22.01 40.97
C ARG A 320 -39.78 23.22 41.13
N CYS A 321 -41.09 23.02 40.99
CA CYS A 321 -42.12 23.98 41.39
C CYS A 321 -42.76 23.47 42.68
#